data_AF-A0AAN7GDE3-F1
#
_entry.id   AF-A0AAN7GDE3-F1
#
_cell.length_a   1.000
_cell.length_b   1.000
_cell.length_c   1.000
_cell.angle_alpha   90.00
_cell.angle_beta   90.00
_cell.angle_gamma   90.00
#
_symmetry.space_group_name_H-M   'P 1'
#
loop_
_entity.id
_entity.type
_entity.pdbx_description
1 polymer ?
#
loop_
_entity_poly.entity_id
_entity_poly.type
_entity_poly.pdbx_seq_one_letter_code
_entity_poly.pdbx_strand_id
1 'polypeptide(L)'
;MPTKIQFAVLYMGIVLASIGQGGTRFTIAAMGANQFDNAKDQAIFFNWYVVILYASAVLGSTVIVYIEDSFSWALGFGICVVVTFIGLAIFLLGNRYYRHIKPQGSPFTSLARVIVAATRKRKIPISSKSGDYYSEQLGKVEKVVAVPTESFRFLNRAALKTEGVINSDSSIAKPWRLCSVQEVEDLKSLIRICPILSSGIFLSTPIGVLTSLTVLQALTVDRHLGPHFKIPAGTMVVFTLASTAISLILIDRILYPIWQKLSHQSPTPLQRIALGHVFNALGMLVAALVESKRLKITKTHHLTDETNSTIPMSVLWLVPQMAVVGIGEAFHYPGQVTLYYQEFPTSLRSTSTAMCAMIIGIAYYLSNAVIGLTQRTTGWLPDNINNGRLDNVYWMLLVVGVVNFGYYLICARFYRYRNVGKENENYISDR
;
A
#
# COMPACT_ATOMS: atom_id res chain seq x y z
N MET A 1 -1.54 -19.91 -31.52
CA MET A 1 -1.48 -19.75 -30.04
C MET A 1 -0.02 -19.81 -29.60
N PRO A 2 0.39 -19.07 -28.56
CA PRO A 2 1.77 -19.06 -28.10
C PRO A 2 2.22 -20.44 -27.61
N THR A 3 3.49 -20.80 -27.81
CA THR A 3 4.04 -22.06 -27.31
C THR A 3 4.23 -22.02 -25.80
N LYS A 4 4.33 -23.19 -25.14
CA LYS A 4 4.65 -23.28 -23.71
C LYS A 4 5.95 -22.54 -23.36
N ILE A 5 6.92 -22.56 -24.27
CA ILE A 5 8.20 -21.85 -24.13
C ILE A 5 7.98 -20.33 -24.17
N GLN A 6 7.16 -19.83 -25.11
CA GLN A 6 6.83 -18.40 -25.17
C GLN A 6 6.13 -17.91 -23.89
N PHE A 7 5.21 -18.71 -23.33
CA PHE A 7 4.61 -18.40 -22.03
C PHE A 7 5.63 -18.43 -20.89
N ALA A 8 6.51 -19.44 -20.85
CA ALA A 8 7.54 -19.54 -19.81
C ALA A 8 8.49 -18.33 -19.82
N VAL A 9 8.94 -17.91 -21.01
CA VAL A 9 9.79 -16.71 -21.18
C VAL A 9 9.04 -15.46 -20.73
N LEU A 10 7.78 -15.30 -21.10
CA LEU A 10 6.96 -14.16 -20.70
C LEU A 10 6.81 -14.08 -19.17
N TYR A 11 6.41 -15.18 -18.52
CA TYR A 11 6.25 -15.22 -17.07
C TYR A 11 7.58 -14.99 -16.33
N MET A 12 8.67 -15.59 -16.83
CA MET A 12 10.00 -15.36 -16.26
C MET A 12 10.40 -13.88 -16.35
N GLY A 13 10.16 -13.25 -17.49
CA GLY A 13 10.40 -11.82 -17.69
C GLY A 13 9.61 -10.95 -16.71
N ILE A 14 8.31 -11.22 -16.54
CA ILE A 14 7.45 -10.50 -15.60
C ILE A 14 7.93 -10.69 -14.14
N VAL A 15 8.32 -11.91 -13.76
CA VAL A 15 8.85 -12.21 -12.42
C VAL A 15 10.16 -11.46 -12.18
N LEU A 16 11.11 -11.51 -13.12
CA LEU A 16 12.39 -10.81 -13.01
C LEU A 16 12.20 -9.29 -12.91
N ALA A 17 11.33 -8.72 -13.76
CA ALA A 17 10.98 -7.29 -13.71
C ALA A 17 10.35 -6.91 -12.37
N SER A 18 9.46 -7.76 -11.83
CA SER A 18 8.81 -7.53 -10.54
C SER A 18 9.80 -7.56 -9.37
N ILE A 19 10.75 -8.51 -9.38
CA ILE A 19 11.83 -8.58 -8.37
C ILE A 19 12.71 -7.34 -8.45
N GLY A 20 13.13 -6.95 -9.65
CA GLY A 20 13.98 -5.76 -9.87
C GLY A 20 13.30 -4.46 -9.43
N GLN A 21 12.03 -4.28 -9.79
CA GLN A 21 11.24 -3.11 -9.37
C GLN A 21 10.99 -3.11 -7.86
N GLY A 22 10.61 -4.25 -7.27
CA GLY A 22 10.36 -4.36 -5.84
C GLY A 22 11.59 -4.05 -4.98
N GLY A 23 12.77 -4.50 -5.39
CA GLY A 23 14.02 -4.26 -4.67
C GLY A 23 14.48 -2.80 -4.70
N THR A 24 14.33 -2.13 -5.85
CA THR A 24 14.84 -0.77 -6.05
C THR A 24 13.88 0.31 -5.55
N ARG A 25 12.56 0.12 -5.74
CA ARG A 25 11.53 1.14 -5.48
C ARG A 25 11.50 1.66 -4.04
N PHE A 26 11.77 0.80 -3.06
CA PHE A 26 11.71 1.16 -1.63
C PHE A 26 13.07 1.49 -1.02
N THR A 27 14.18 1.31 -1.76
CA THR A 27 15.54 1.50 -1.25
C THR A 27 16.21 2.74 -1.82
N ILE A 28 15.95 3.10 -3.08
CA ILE A 28 16.62 4.21 -3.77
C ILE A 28 16.37 5.56 -3.09
N ALA A 29 15.13 5.85 -2.70
CA ALA A 29 14.80 7.14 -2.08
C ALA A 29 15.54 7.33 -0.74
N ALA A 30 15.57 6.29 0.09
CA ALA A 30 16.29 6.31 1.35
C ALA A 30 17.82 6.39 1.12
N MET A 31 18.35 5.62 0.17
CA MET A 31 19.78 5.66 -0.20
C MET A 31 20.21 7.05 -0.66
N GLY A 32 19.39 7.72 -1.47
CA GLY A 32 19.65 9.08 -1.95
C GLY A 32 19.60 10.13 -0.85
N ALA A 33 18.57 10.09 0.00
CA ALA A 33 18.47 11.00 1.14
C ALA A 33 19.66 10.84 2.12
N ASN A 34 20.09 9.60 2.33
CA ASN A 34 21.23 9.24 3.17
C ASN A 34 22.59 9.78 2.69
N GLN A 35 22.66 10.39 1.50
CA GLN A 35 23.86 11.08 1.03
C GLN A 35 24.04 12.46 1.67
N PHE A 36 22.99 13.02 2.28
CA PHE A 36 22.99 14.35 2.87
C PHE A 36 22.97 14.28 4.41
N ASP A 37 23.76 15.12 5.08
CA ASP A 37 23.77 15.23 6.54
C ASP A 37 22.62 16.09 7.08
N ASN A 38 22.24 17.14 6.35
CA ASN A 38 21.22 18.10 6.80
C ASN A 38 19.82 17.62 6.47
N ALA A 39 18.91 17.66 7.45
CA ALA A 39 17.50 17.34 7.24
C ALA A 39 16.82 18.22 6.17
N LYS A 40 17.26 19.47 6.02
CA LYS A 40 16.78 20.38 4.98
C LYS A 40 17.10 19.87 3.57
N ASP A 41 18.33 19.42 3.35
CA ASP A 41 18.78 18.95 2.04
C ASP A 41 18.13 17.59 1.70
N GLN A 42 17.97 16.73 2.70
CA GLN A 42 17.19 15.48 2.58
C GLN A 42 15.75 15.77 2.14
N ALA A 43 15.08 16.75 2.74
CA ALA A 43 13.71 17.13 2.38
C ALA A 43 13.62 17.67 0.94
N ILE A 44 14.58 18.50 0.52
CA ILE A 44 14.65 19.01 -0.86
C ILE A 44 14.84 17.85 -1.85
N PHE A 45 15.74 16.91 -1.55
CA PHE A 45 15.94 15.70 -2.35
C PHE A 45 14.65 14.90 -2.47
N PHE A 46 13.95 14.63 -1.36
CA PHE A 46 12.70 13.88 -1.38
C PHE A 46 11.62 14.58 -2.21
N ASN A 47 11.49 15.91 -2.12
CA ASN A 47 10.54 16.65 -2.93
C ASN A 47 10.80 16.46 -4.43
N TRP A 48 12.05 16.62 -4.87
CA TRP A 48 12.42 16.41 -6.28
C TRP A 48 12.25 14.96 -6.72
N TYR A 49 12.64 14.01 -5.88
CA TYR A 49 12.43 12.58 -6.13
C TYR A 49 10.95 12.28 -6.38
N VAL A 50 10.06 12.80 -5.54
CA VAL A 50 8.61 12.61 -5.68
C VAL A 50 8.09 13.25 -6.97
N VAL A 51 8.52 14.47 -7.30
CA VAL A 51 8.13 15.13 -8.56
C VAL A 51 8.53 14.29 -9.78
N ILE A 52 9.79 13.83 -9.83
CA ILE A 52 10.30 13.02 -10.93
C ILE A 52 9.56 11.67 -11.01
N LEU A 53 9.31 11.03 -9.85
CA LEU A 53 8.57 9.78 -9.76
C LEU A 53 7.19 9.91 -10.41
N TYR A 54 6.41 10.92 -10.04
CA TYR A 54 5.07 11.11 -10.61
C TYR A 54 5.11 11.51 -12.09
N ALA A 55 6.03 12.38 -12.50
CA ALA A 55 6.20 12.73 -13.91
C ALA A 55 6.53 11.50 -14.77
N SER A 56 7.44 10.64 -14.29
CA SER A 56 7.81 9.39 -14.98
C SER A 56 6.64 8.39 -15.04
N ALA A 57 5.82 8.31 -13.99
CA ALA A 57 4.63 7.46 -13.97
C ALA A 57 3.58 7.92 -14.99
N VAL A 58 3.35 9.24 -15.12
CA VAL A 58 2.46 9.80 -16.15
C VAL A 58 3.01 9.53 -17.54
N LEU A 59 4.30 9.78 -17.79
CA LEU A 59 4.94 9.49 -19.07
C LEU A 59 4.85 8.00 -19.44
N GLY A 60 5.12 7.10 -18.50
CA GLY A 60 5.01 5.65 -18.71
C GLY A 60 3.58 5.23 -19.03
N SER A 61 2.60 5.67 -18.23
CA SER A 61 1.19 5.31 -18.41
C SER A 61 0.51 5.95 -19.62
N THR A 62 1.15 6.93 -20.28
CA THR A 62 0.61 7.61 -21.47
C THR A 62 1.44 7.31 -22.70
N VAL A 63 2.67 7.82 -22.77
CA VAL A 63 3.54 7.75 -23.95
C VAL A 63 3.96 6.32 -24.26
N ILE A 64 4.44 5.58 -23.25
CA ILE A 64 4.88 4.19 -23.47
C ILE A 64 3.69 3.30 -23.81
N VAL A 65 2.57 3.41 -23.08
CA VAL A 65 1.35 2.65 -23.39
C VAL A 65 0.82 2.99 -24.79
N TYR A 66 0.89 4.26 -25.22
CA TYR A 66 0.51 4.65 -26.57
C TYR A 66 1.41 4.02 -27.64
N ILE A 67 2.72 3.95 -27.39
CA ILE A 67 3.68 3.26 -28.26
C ILE A 67 3.37 1.76 -28.34
N GLU A 68 3.06 1.13 -27.21
CA GLU A 68 2.73 -0.29 -27.12
C GLU A 68 1.45 -0.63 -27.89
N ASP A 69 0.38 0.17 -27.73
CA ASP A 69 -0.93 -0.07 -28.35
C ASP A 69 -0.97 0.36 -29.83
N SER A 70 -0.27 1.44 -30.20
CA SER A 70 -0.38 2.03 -31.56
C SER A 70 0.73 1.59 -32.52
N PHE A 71 1.92 1.26 -32.03
CA PHE A 71 3.08 0.92 -32.87
C PHE A 71 3.53 -0.52 -32.67
N SER A 72 4.07 -0.85 -31.48
CA SER A 72 4.56 -2.19 -31.17
C SER A 72 4.94 -2.36 -29.70
N TRP A 73 4.52 -3.47 -29.10
CA TRP A 73 4.98 -3.92 -27.78
C TRP A 73 6.50 -4.10 -27.70
N ALA A 74 7.15 -4.59 -28.77
CA ALA A 74 8.59 -4.77 -28.78
C ALA A 74 9.34 -3.44 -28.69
N LEU A 75 8.81 -2.40 -29.33
CA LEU A 75 9.38 -1.05 -29.28
C LEU A 75 9.19 -0.42 -27.90
N GLY A 76 7.99 -0.51 -27.33
CA GLY A 76 7.69 0.00 -25.98
C GLY A 76 8.60 -0.62 -24.91
N PHE A 77 8.68 -1.96 -24.85
CA PHE A 77 9.58 -2.64 -23.92
C PHE A 77 11.07 -2.40 -24.23
N GLY A 78 11.44 -2.28 -25.51
CA GLY A 78 12.81 -1.96 -25.92
C GLY A 78 13.29 -0.62 -25.37
N ILE A 79 12.45 0.43 -25.46
CA ILE A 79 12.73 1.74 -24.87
C ILE A 79 12.94 1.61 -23.35
N CYS A 80 12.05 0.89 -22.66
CA CYS A 80 12.15 0.67 -21.22
C CYS A 80 13.48 0.00 -20.81
N VAL A 81 13.94 -1.00 -21.58
CA VAL A 81 15.23 -1.67 -21.35
C VAL A 81 16.40 -0.70 -21.53
N VAL A 82 16.41 0.07 -22.61
CA VAL A 82 17.49 1.05 -22.89
C VAL A 82 17.57 2.10 -21.78
N VAL A 83 16.43 2.68 -21.39
CA VAL A 83 16.38 3.68 -20.31
C VAL A 83 16.84 3.10 -18.98
N THR A 84 16.44 1.85 -18.67
CA THR A 84 16.89 1.15 -17.45
C THR A 84 18.40 0.90 -17.46
N PHE A 85 18.96 0.52 -18.61
CA PHE A 85 20.40 0.29 -18.74
C PHE A 85 21.20 1.58 -18.58
N ILE A 86 20.72 2.69 -19.16
CA ILE A 86 21.30 4.02 -18.97
C ILE A 86 21.26 4.41 -17.48
N GLY A 87 20.11 4.23 -16.82
CA GLY A 87 19.96 4.49 -15.38
C GLY A 87 20.92 3.67 -14.53
N LEU A 88 21.08 2.38 -14.84
CA LEU A 88 22.04 1.50 -14.15
C LEU A 88 23.48 1.95 -14.39
N ALA A 89 23.85 2.32 -15.62
CA ALA A 89 25.19 2.81 -15.92
C ALA A 89 25.50 4.09 -15.13
N ILE A 90 24.58 5.05 -15.10
CA ILE A 90 24.73 6.28 -14.31
C ILE A 90 24.90 5.97 -12.81
N PHE A 91 24.08 5.05 -12.28
CA PHE A 91 24.15 4.63 -10.89
C PHE A 91 25.51 3.99 -10.54
N LEU A 92 26.01 3.09 -11.39
CA LEU A 92 27.29 2.42 -11.17
C LEU A 92 28.48 3.38 -11.30
N LEU A 93 28.45 4.30 -12.26
CA LEU A 93 29.48 5.35 -12.40
C LEU A 93 29.55 6.27 -11.16
N GLY A 94 28.42 6.45 -10.47
CA GLY A 94 28.33 7.22 -9.23
C GLY A 94 28.96 6.54 -8.01
N ASN A 95 29.27 5.24 -8.05
CA ASN A 95 29.62 4.44 -6.86
C ASN A 95 30.76 5.03 -6.02
N ARG A 96 31.79 5.60 -6.66
CA ARG A 96 32.94 6.23 -5.97
C ARG A 96 32.58 7.47 -5.14
N TYR A 97 31.42 8.07 -5.40
CA TYR A 97 30.93 9.27 -4.72
C TYR A 97 29.90 8.96 -3.63
N TYR A 98 29.46 7.71 -3.51
CA TYR A 98 28.43 7.35 -2.55
C TYR A 98 29.00 7.16 -1.15
N ARG A 99 28.27 7.69 -0.17
CA ARG A 99 28.48 7.40 1.24
C ARG A 99 27.89 6.03 1.57
N HIS A 100 28.74 5.13 2.04
CA HIS A 100 28.33 3.81 2.51
C HIS A 100 27.94 3.84 3.99
N ILE A 101 26.67 3.54 4.26
CA ILE A 101 26.15 3.45 5.63
C ILE A 101 26.37 2.05 6.19
N LYS A 102 26.78 1.96 7.45
CA LYS A 102 26.95 0.68 8.15
C LYS A 102 25.60 -0.02 8.35
N PRO A 103 25.49 -1.34 8.10
CA PRO A 103 24.25 -2.08 8.35
C PRO A 103 23.85 -2.01 9.82
N GLN A 104 22.60 -1.63 10.11
CA GLN A 104 22.07 -1.50 11.49
C GLN A 104 21.35 -2.77 12.00
N GLY A 105 21.55 -3.93 11.35
CA GLY A 105 20.83 -5.16 11.66
C GLY A 105 19.39 -5.18 11.11
N SER A 106 18.65 -6.26 11.39
CA SER A 106 17.27 -6.43 10.90
C SER A 106 16.26 -6.35 12.04
N PRO A 107 15.38 -5.34 12.04
CA PRO A 107 14.29 -5.24 13.02
C PRO A 107 13.37 -6.47 13.00
N PHE A 108 13.21 -7.12 11.84
CA PHE A 108 12.40 -8.34 11.71
C PHE A 108 13.00 -9.52 12.50
N THR A 109 14.33 -9.58 12.62
CA THR A 109 14.98 -10.63 13.43
C THR A 109 14.67 -10.43 14.92
N SER A 110 14.65 -9.19 15.40
CA SER A 110 14.22 -8.88 16.78
C SER A 110 12.77 -9.29 17.04
N LEU A 111 11.85 -8.99 16.12
CA LEU A 111 10.45 -9.45 16.24
C LEU A 111 10.34 -10.99 16.28
N ALA A 112 11.07 -11.69 15.40
CA ALA A 112 11.08 -13.14 15.38
C ALA A 112 11.64 -13.74 16.68
N ARG A 113 12.69 -13.13 17.24
CA ARG A 113 13.25 -13.53 18.55
C ARG A 113 12.23 -13.43 19.66
N VAL A 114 11.43 -12.37 19.70
CA VAL A 114 10.38 -12.21 20.72
C VAL A 114 9.38 -13.36 20.67
N ILE A 115 8.91 -13.73 19.48
CA ILE A 115 7.97 -14.86 19.29
C ILE A 115 8.60 -16.17 19.77
N VAL A 116 9.84 -16.44 19.36
CA VAL A 116 10.57 -17.67 19.74
C VAL A 116 10.86 -17.71 21.25
N ALA A 117 11.27 -16.59 21.85
CA ALA A 117 11.57 -16.51 23.27
C ALA A 117 10.29 -16.67 24.12
N ALA A 118 9.19 -16.01 23.75
CA ALA A 118 7.90 -16.12 24.44
C ALA A 118 7.33 -17.55 24.37
N THR A 119 7.41 -18.21 23.21
CA THR A 119 6.95 -19.59 23.03
C THR A 119 7.79 -20.60 23.82
N ARG A 120 9.12 -20.44 23.84
CA ARG A 120 10.02 -21.28 24.66
C ARG A 120 9.75 -21.12 26.15
N LYS A 121 9.42 -19.92 26.61
CA LYS A 121 9.12 -19.60 28.02
C LYS A 121 7.64 -19.75 28.37
N ARG A 122 6.82 -20.40 27.54
CA ARG A 122 5.36 -20.50 27.73
C ARG A 122 4.91 -21.17 29.04
N LYS A 123 5.78 -21.97 29.67
CA LYS A 123 5.48 -22.65 30.96
C LYS A 123 5.91 -21.83 32.18
N ILE A 124 6.63 -20.72 32.00
CA ILE A 124 7.14 -19.90 33.10
C ILE A 124 6.03 -18.93 33.55
N PRO A 125 5.78 -18.80 34.88
CA PRO A 125 4.84 -17.82 35.40
C PRO A 125 5.35 -16.39 35.12
N ILE A 126 4.42 -15.49 34.84
CA ILE A 126 4.74 -14.08 34.56
C ILE A 126 4.99 -13.40 35.91
N SER A 127 6.10 -12.69 36.04
CA SER A 127 6.40 -11.92 37.26
C SER A 127 5.72 -10.54 37.22
N SER A 128 5.29 -10.06 38.38
CA SER A 128 4.78 -8.70 38.58
C SER A 128 5.88 -7.69 38.94
N LYS A 129 7.11 -8.14 39.20
CA LYS A 129 8.23 -7.28 39.60
C LYS A 129 8.96 -6.72 38.38
N SER A 130 9.17 -5.40 38.33
CA SER A 130 9.86 -4.71 37.23
C SER A 130 11.31 -5.19 37.03
N GLY A 131 12.01 -5.52 38.11
CA GLY A 131 13.41 -5.97 38.09
C GLY A 131 13.64 -7.31 37.37
N ASP A 132 12.60 -8.11 37.21
CA ASP A 132 12.67 -9.44 36.59
C ASP A 132 12.67 -9.37 35.06
N TYR A 133 12.43 -8.20 34.48
CA TYR A 133 12.44 -7.98 33.04
C TYR A 133 13.76 -7.36 32.56
N TYR A 134 14.22 -7.78 31.40
CA TYR A 134 15.42 -7.23 30.76
C TYR A 134 15.07 -5.97 29.97
N SER A 135 15.63 -4.83 30.38
CA SER A 135 15.56 -3.56 29.65
C SER A 135 16.96 -3.16 29.24
N GLU A 136 17.14 -2.79 27.99
CA GLU A 136 18.41 -2.31 27.47
C GLU A 136 18.67 -0.89 28.04
N GLN A 137 19.76 -0.70 28.77
CA GLN A 137 20.13 0.62 29.30
C GLN A 137 20.83 1.43 28.20
N LEU A 138 20.08 2.30 27.53
CA LEU A 138 20.63 3.23 26.55
C LEU A 138 21.22 4.46 27.26
N GLY A 139 22.47 4.36 27.75
CA GLY A 139 23.23 5.48 28.29
C GLY A 139 22.83 5.97 29.70
N LYS A 140 23.66 6.88 30.26
CA LYS A 140 23.71 7.37 31.66
C LYS A 140 22.46 8.07 32.24
N VAL A 141 21.28 7.91 31.65
CA VAL A 141 20.03 8.41 32.24
C VAL A 141 19.24 7.21 32.72
N GLU A 142 18.98 7.15 34.03
CA GLU A 142 18.05 6.19 34.65
C GLU A 142 16.65 6.39 34.04
N LYS A 143 16.40 5.82 32.87
CA LYS A 143 15.03 5.60 32.41
C LYS A 143 14.44 4.51 33.30
N VAL A 144 13.44 4.90 34.09
CA VAL A 144 12.55 4.05 34.88
C VAL A 144 12.37 2.71 34.16
N VAL A 145 12.76 1.60 34.80
CA VAL A 145 12.64 0.25 34.26
C VAL A 145 11.19 0.02 33.83
N ALA A 146 10.95 0.05 32.52
CA ALA A 146 9.61 0.02 31.97
C ALA A 146 8.96 -1.34 32.27
N VAL A 147 7.88 -1.32 33.04
CA VAL A 147 7.04 -2.50 33.23
C VAL A 147 6.34 -2.81 31.90
N PRO A 148 6.46 -4.03 31.35
CA PRO A 148 5.76 -4.40 30.12
C PRO A 148 4.25 -4.20 30.25
N THR A 149 3.59 -3.78 29.18
CA THR A 149 2.12 -3.60 29.20
C THR A 149 1.38 -4.93 29.40
N GLU A 150 0.17 -4.82 29.93
CA GLU A 150 -0.72 -5.96 30.19
C GLU A 150 -1.44 -6.48 28.94
N SER A 151 -1.37 -5.76 27.82
CA SER A 151 -1.86 -6.31 26.54
C SER A 151 -0.91 -7.41 26.04
N PHE A 152 -1.46 -8.53 25.60
CA PHE A 152 -0.70 -9.70 25.15
C PHE A 152 0.36 -10.16 26.17
N ARG A 153 -0.03 -10.31 27.45
CA ARG A 153 0.84 -10.72 28.59
C ARG A 153 1.78 -11.88 28.27
N PHE A 154 1.34 -12.85 27.46
CA PHE A 154 2.16 -14.00 27.11
C PHE A 154 3.50 -13.61 26.43
N LEU A 155 3.55 -12.49 25.70
CA LEU A 155 4.76 -11.97 25.06
C LEU A 155 5.76 -11.40 26.07
N ASN A 156 5.31 -10.95 27.24
CA ASN A 156 6.17 -10.44 28.33
C ASN A 156 7.18 -11.51 28.78
N ARG A 157 6.83 -12.78 28.59
CA ARG A 157 7.72 -13.90 28.88
C ARG A 157 9.04 -13.85 28.13
N ALA A 158 9.07 -13.28 26.92
CA ALA A 158 10.31 -13.11 26.16
C ALA A 158 11.34 -12.26 26.90
N ALA A 159 10.89 -11.25 27.66
CA ALA A 159 11.74 -10.32 28.39
C ALA A 159 12.08 -10.76 29.84
N LEU A 160 11.53 -11.86 30.35
CA LEU A 160 11.84 -12.36 31.70
C LEU A 160 13.30 -12.83 31.79
N LYS A 161 14.05 -12.36 32.79
CA LYS A 161 15.39 -12.86 33.10
C LYS A 161 15.29 -14.31 33.58
N THR A 162 16.17 -15.16 33.08
CA THR A 162 16.26 -16.58 33.47
C THR A 162 17.74 -16.95 33.57
N GLU A 163 18.09 -17.88 34.45
CA GLU A 163 19.47 -18.31 34.67
C GLU A 163 20.17 -18.76 33.37
N GLY A 164 21.43 -18.36 33.20
CA GLY A 164 22.26 -18.73 32.04
C GLY A 164 21.88 -18.07 30.71
N VAL A 165 21.12 -16.97 30.74
CA VAL A 165 20.75 -16.18 29.54
C VAL A 165 21.43 -14.81 29.49
N ILE A 166 22.00 -14.37 30.62
CA ILE A 166 22.78 -13.13 30.75
C ILE A 166 24.20 -13.52 31.15
N ASN A 167 25.19 -12.94 30.50
CA ASN A 167 26.61 -13.09 30.83
C ASN A 167 26.97 -12.27 32.09
N SER A 168 28.13 -12.52 32.69
CA SER A 168 28.61 -11.78 33.88
C SER A 168 28.79 -10.27 33.62
N ASP A 169 28.93 -9.86 32.36
CA ASP A 169 29.03 -8.47 31.90
C ASP A 169 27.67 -7.82 31.56
N SER A 170 26.55 -8.46 31.93
CA SER A 170 25.17 -8.05 31.62
C SER A 170 24.76 -8.10 30.14
N SER A 171 25.61 -8.63 29.26
CA SER A 171 25.29 -8.88 27.85
C SER A 171 24.39 -10.11 27.66
N ILE A 172 23.62 -10.15 26.56
CA ILE A 172 22.73 -11.27 26.27
C ILE A 172 23.53 -12.46 25.74
N ALA A 173 23.60 -13.54 26.53
CA ALA A 173 24.30 -14.77 26.15
C ALA A 173 23.53 -15.56 25.06
N LYS A 174 22.20 -15.51 25.08
CA LYS A 174 21.32 -16.24 24.13
C LYS A 174 20.22 -15.33 23.57
N PRO A 175 20.46 -14.64 22.43
CA PRO A 175 19.52 -13.67 21.84
C PRO A 175 18.15 -14.24 21.46
N TRP A 176 18.04 -15.57 21.29
CA TRP A 176 16.77 -16.27 20.97
C TRP A 176 16.05 -16.80 22.22
N ARG A 177 16.52 -16.46 23.41
CA ARG A 177 15.89 -16.83 24.69
C ARG A 177 15.60 -15.63 25.58
N LEU A 178 16.17 -14.46 25.31
CA LEU A 178 15.89 -13.21 26.03
C LEU A 178 15.85 -12.05 25.05
N CYS A 179 14.81 -11.24 25.18
CA CYS A 179 14.58 -10.02 24.41
C CYS A 179 14.44 -8.83 25.36
N SER A 180 14.61 -7.62 24.86
CA SER A 180 14.34 -6.42 25.66
C SER A 180 12.84 -6.14 25.79
N VAL A 181 12.44 -5.44 26.84
CA VAL A 181 11.04 -4.96 26.98
C VAL A 181 10.63 -4.13 25.76
N GLN A 182 11.55 -3.33 25.20
CA GLN A 182 11.27 -2.53 24.00
C GLN A 182 10.93 -3.41 22.79
N GLU A 183 11.70 -4.48 22.53
CA GLU A 183 11.40 -5.42 21.43
C GLU A 183 10.03 -6.08 21.60
N VAL A 184 9.65 -6.39 22.85
CA VAL A 184 8.33 -6.97 23.17
C VAL A 184 7.20 -5.97 22.91
N GLU A 185 7.32 -4.73 23.38
CA GLU A 185 6.32 -3.68 23.15
C GLU A 185 6.19 -3.29 21.68
N ASP A 186 7.30 -3.34 20.94
CA ASP A 186 7.32 -3.12 19.49
C ASP A 186 6.50 -4.18 18.75
N LEU A 187 6.67 -5.47 19.09
CA LEU A 187 5.85 -6.55 18.52
C LEU A 187 4.37 -6.41 18.90
N LYS A 188 4.06 -6.09 20.15
CA LYS A 188 2.67 -5.89 20.59
C LYS A 188 1.98 -4.76 19.85
N SER A 189 2.71 -3.67 19.59
CA SER A 189 2.21 -2.52 18.83
C SER A 189 1.82 -2.94 17.41
N LEU A 190 2.67 -3.74 16.74
CA LEU A 190 2.37 -4.29 15.42
C LEU A 190 1.15 -5.23 15.42
N ILE A 191 1.04 -6.10 16.43
CA ILE A 191 -0.14 -6.98 16.54
C ILE A 191 -1.42 -6.16 16.72
N ARG A 192 -1.36 -5.04 17.43
CA ARG A 192 -2.53 -4.17 17.67
C ARG A 192 -3.01 -3.45 16.41
N ILE A 193 -2.10 -3.11 15.48
CA ILE A 193 -2.48 -2.46 14.22
C ILE A 193 -2.97 -3.46 13.16
N CYS A 194 -2.61 -4.75 13.24
CA CYS A 194 -3.00 -5.79 12.28
C CYS A 194 -4.49 -5.80 11.86
N PRO A 195 -5.48 -5.64 12.77
CA PRO A 195 -6.89 -5.58 12.37
C PRO A 195 -7.25 -4.38 11.47
N ILE A 196 -6.55 -3.25 11.62
CA ILE A 196 -6.72 -2.09 10.72
C ILE A 196 -5.96 -2.33 9.41
N LEU A 197 -4.83 -3.04 9.45
CA LEU A 197 -4.10 -3.42 8.23
C LEU A 197 -4.94 -4.36 7.35
N SER A 198 -5.61 -5.33 7.94
CA SER A 198 -6.46 -6.28 7.21
C SER A 198 -7.62 -5.59 6.50
N SER A 199 -8.26 -4.58 7.11
CA SER A 199 -9.32 -3.83 6.43
C SER A 199 -8.80 -3.06 5.21
N GLY A 200 -7.52 -2.63 5.24
CA GLY A 200 -6.83 -2.01 4.11
C GLY A 200 -6.63 -2.96 2.91
N ILE A 201 -6.43 -4.26 3.17
CA ILE A 201 -6.39 -5.29 2.12
C ILE A 201 -7.74 -5.34 1.41
N PHE A 202 -8.82 -5.51 2.17
CA PHE A 202 -10.18 -5.58 1.62
C PHE A 202 -10.66 -4.26 1.00
N LEU A 203 -10.10 -3.11 1.41
CA LEU A 203 -10.34 -1.82 0.76
C LEU A 203 -9.71 -1.78 -0.64
N SER A 204 -8.49 -2.30 -0.76
CA SER A 204 -7.72 -2.28 -2.00
C SER A 204 -8.17 -3.36 -3.00
N THR A 205 -8.83 -4.44 -2.54
CA THR A 205 -9.30 -5.52 -3.40
C THR A 205 -10.30 -5.06 -4.48
N PRO A 206 -11.38 -4.32 -4.17
CA PRO A 206 -12.27 -3.76 -5.20
C PRO A 206 -11.56 -2.83 -6.17
N ILE A 207 -10.57 -2.05 -5.71
CA ILE A 207 -9.79 -1.16 -6.57
C ILE A 207 -8.99 -1.97 -7.60
N GLY A 208 -8.35 -3.05 -7.18
CA GLY A 208 -7.62 -3.96 -8.08
C GLY A 208 -8.53 -4.64 -9.11
N VAL A 209 -9.74 -5.07 -8.69
CA VAL A 209 -10.73 -5.65 -9.61
C VAL A 209 -11.22 -4.59 -10.61
N LEU A 210 -11.56 -3.39 -10.14
CA LEU A 210 -12.00 -2.29 -10.99
C LEU A 210 -10.95 -1.96 -12.04
N THR A 211 -9.70 -1.74 -11.61
CA THR A 211 -8.59 -1.37 -12.51
C THR A 211 -8.42 -2.40 -13.63
N SER A 212 -8.51 -3.69 -13.30
CA SER A 212 -8.37 -4.78 -14.27
C SER A 212 -9.56 -4.83 -15.24
N LEU A 213 -10.78 -4.80 -14.72
CA LEU A 213 -12.00 -4.97 -15.52
C LEU A 213 -12.33 -3.72 -16.35
N THR A 214 -11.94 -2.52 -15.91
CA THR A 214 -12.11 -1.28 -16.68
C THR A 214 -11.31 -1.28 -17.97
N VAL A 215 -10.13 -1.91 -18.01
CA VAL A 215 -9.38 -2.08 -19.28
C VAL A 215 -10.18 -2.96 -20.24
N LEU A 216 -10.78 -4.05 -19.75
CA LEU A 216 -11.63 -4.92 -20.58
C LEU A 216 -12.90 -4.20 -21.05
N GLN A 217 -13.55 -3.41 -20.18
CA GLN A 217 -14.69 -2.58 -20.57
C GLN A 217 -14.29 -1.56 -21.66
N ALA A 218 -13.15 -0.89 -21.49
CA ALA A 218 -12.63 0.10 -22.42
C ALA A 218 -12.37 -0.48 -23.82
N LEU A 219 -12.02 -1.77 -23.93
CA LEU A 219 -11.86 -2.45 -25.22
C LEU A 219 -13.18 -2.66 -25.97
N THR A 220 -14.34 -2.63 -25.29
CA THR A 220 -15.66 -2.88 -25.90
C THR A 220 -16.44 -1.62 -26.27
N VAL A 221 -15.96 -0.45 -25.87
CA VAL A 221 -16.65 0.84 -26.04
C VAL A 221 -15.90 1.73 -27.02
N ASP A 222 -16.55 2.80 -27.47
CA ASP A 222 -15.92 3.75 -28.39
C ASP A 222 -14.83 4.56 -27.70
N ARG A 223 -13.58 4.36 -28.13
CA ARG A 223 -12.37 5.00 -27.59
C ARG A 223 -11.97 6.28 -28.32
N HIS A 224 -12.77 6.79 -29.25
CA HIS A 224 -12.44 8.04 -29.94
C HIS A 224 -12.66 9.26 -29.04
N LEU A 225 -11.63 10.12 -28.95
CA LEU A 225 -11.72 11.46 -28.36
C LEU A 225 -11.59 12.47 -29.51
N GLY A 226 -12.72 12.78 -30.13
CA GLY A 226 -12.77 13.54 -31.37
C GLY A 226 -12.47 12.69 -32.61
N PRO A 227 -12.27 13.32 -33.79
CA PRO A 227 -12.26 12.62 -35.07
C PRO A 227 -10.96 11.84 -35.38
N HIS A 228 -9.83 12.16 -34.74
CA HIS A 228 -8.51 11.64 -35.15
C HIS A 228 -7.75 10.89 -34.06
N PHE A 229 -8.24 10.89 -32.82
CA PHE A 229 -7.51 10.31 -31.70
C PHE A 229 -8.32 9.19 -31.05
N LYS A 230 -7.71 8.01 -30.97
CA LYS A 230 -8.25 6.84 -30.27
C LYS A 230 -7.39 6.58 -29.04
N ILE A 231 -7.98 6.70 -27.86
CA ILE A 231 -7.25 6.49 -26.60
C ILE A 231 -6.95 4.99 -26.40
N PRO A 232 -5.73 4.57 -26.02
CA PRO A 232 -5.46 3.19 -25.67
C PRO A 232 -6.25 2.74 -24.44
N ALA A 233 -6.77 1.52 -24.43
CA ALA A 233 -7.55 1.03 -23.28
C ALA A 233 -6.73 0.97 -21.98
N GLY A 234 -5.41 0.72 -22.09
CA GLY A 234 -4.49 0.68 -20.96
C GLY A 234 -4.26 2.03 -20.28
N THR A 235 -4.53 3.16 -20.95
CA THR A 235 -4.30 4.50 -20.37
C THR A 235 -5.45 4.94 -19.46
N MET A 236 -6.51 4.16 -19.29
CA MET A 236 -7.67 4.54 -18.47
C MET A 236 -7.31 4.81 -17.01
N VAL A 237 -6.24 4.18 -16.50
CA VAL A 237 -5.70 4.41 -15.15
C VAL A 237 -5.26 5.87 -14.93
N VAL A 238 -4.92 6.61 -15.99
CA VAL A 238 -4.49 8.02 -15.92
C VAL A 238 -5.58 8.89 -15.32
N PHE A 239 -6.86 8.58 -15.56
CA PHE A 239 -7.98 9.32 -14.97
C PHE A 239 -8.04 9.17 -13.44
N THR A 240 -7.73 7.99 -12.92
CA THR A 240 -7.59 7.77 -11.46
C THR A 240 -6.42 8.57 -10.92
N LEU A 241 -5.23 8.46 -11.55
CA LEU A 241 -4.03 9.19 -11.12
C LEU A 241 -4.23 10.72 -11.12
N ALA A 242 -4.84 11.25 -12.19
CA ALA A 242 -5.15 12.68 -12.30
C ALA A 242 -6.16 13.11 -11.24
N SER A 243 -7.22 12.32 -11.02
CA SER A 243 -8.20 12.58 -9.97
C SER A 243 -7.55 12.58 -8.59
N THR A 244 -6.68 11.62 -8.29
CA THR A 244 -5.94 11.56 -7.02
C THR A 244 -5.06 12.79 -6.83
N ALA A 245 -4.31 13.20 -7.86
CA ALA A 245 -3.44 14.38 -7.79
C ALA A 245 -4.24 15.68 -7.56
N ILE A 246 -5.31 15.89 -8.33
CA ILE A 246 -6.21 17.04 -8.15
C ILE A 246 -6.84 17.02 -6.75
N SER A 247 -7.32 15.86 -6.30
CA SER A 247 -7.94 15.72 -4.99
C SER A 247 -6.97 16.02 -3.86
N LEU A 248 -5.71 15.59 -3.95
CA LEU A 248 -4.69 15.92 -2.95
C LEU A 248 -4.50 17.44 -2.84
N ILE A 249 -4.38 18.15 -3.97
CA ILE A 249 -4.25 19.61 -3.99
C ILE A 249 -5.47 20.26 -3.33
N LEU A 250 -6.68 19.82 -3.67
CA LEU A 250 -7.92 20.35 -3.09
C LEU A 250 -8.02 20.06 -1.60
N ILE A 251 -7.64 18.86 -1.16
CA ILE A 251 -7.65 18.47 0.25
C ILE A 251 -6.70 19.36 1.05
N ASP A 252 -5.46 19.53 0.59
CA ASP A 252 -4.43 20.28 1.32
C ASP A 252 -4.71 21.79 1.31
N ARG A 253 -5.16 22.34 0.18
CA ARG A 253 -5.33 23.79 0.00
C ARG A 253 -6.68 24.32 0.43
N ILE A 254 -7.72 23.50 0.38
CA ILE A 254 -9.10 23.95 0.62
C ILE A 254 -9.68 23.21 1.82
N LEU A 255 -9.69 21.88 1.78
CA LEU A 255 -10.41 21.09 2.78
C LEU A 255 -9.79 21.20 4.18
N TYR A 256 -8.46 21.07 4.30
CA TYR A 256 -7.78 21.14 5.60
C TYR A 256 -7.89 22.51 6.27
N PRO A 257 -7.66 23.65 5.59
CA PRO A 257 -7.90 24.96 6.18
C PRO A 257 -9.35 25.15 6.65
N ILE A 258 -10.33 24.69 5.87
CA ILE A 258 -11.75 24.75 6.26
C ILE A 258 -12.01 23.89 7.50
N TRP A 259 -11.47 22.67 7.52
CA TRP A 259 -11.64 21.75 8.66
C TRP A 259 -11.05 22.33 9.94
N GLN A 260 -9.87 22.93 9.85
CA GLN A 260 -9.23 23.60 10.97
C GLN A 260 -10.04 24.82 11.44
N LYS A 261 -10.64 25.57 10.51
CA LYS A 261 -11.51 26.71 10.85
C LYS A 261 -12.80 26.29 11.56
N LEU A 262 -13.39 25.15 11.16
CA LEU A 262 -14.67 24.68 11.69
C LEU A 262 -14.53 23.84 12.97
N SER A 263 -13.52 22.95 13.02
CA SER A 263 -13.39 21.95 14.08
C SER A 263 -12.18 22.20 15.00
N HIS A 264 -11.34 23.21 14.70
CA HIS A 264 -10.06 23.48 15.38
C HIS A 264 -9.07 22.29 15.39
N GLN A 265 -9.34 21.24 14.62
CA GLN A 265 -8.56 20.01 14.56
C GLN A 265 -8.43 19.54 13.11
N SER A 266 -7.31 18.91 12.79
CA SER A 266 -7.10 18.28 11.48
C SER A 266 -7.66 16.85 11.49
N PRO A 267 -8.15 16.33 10.34
CA PRO A 267 -8.71 14.99 10.28
C PRO A 267 -7.65 13.95 10.64
N THR A 268 -8.00 13.04 11.54
CA THR A 268 -7.11 11.97 12.00
C THR A 268 -6.80 10.98 10.86
N PRO A 269 -5.66 10.26 10.90
CA PRO A 269 -5.35 9.24 9.91
C PRO A 269 -6.47 8.20 9.74
N LEU A 270 -7.11 7.78 10.85
CA LEU A 270 -8.24 6.87 10.81
C LEU A 270 -9.49 7.47 10.12
N GLN A 271 -9.78 8.75 10.31
CA GLN A 271 -10.87 9.42 9.59
C GLN A 271 -10.60 9.50 8.08
N ARG A 272 -9.34 9.77 7.69
CA ARG A 272 -8.94 9.77 6.28
C ARG A 272 -9.11 8.40 5.64
N ILE A 273 -8.70 7.33 6.32
CA ILE A 273 -8.91 5.96 5.85
C ILE A 273 -10.42 5.65 5.72
N ALA A 274 -11.23 6.09 6.70
CA ALA A 274 -12.68 5.94 6.68
C ALA A 274 -13.31 6.58 5.43
N LEU A 275 -12.90 7.81 5.08
CA LEU A 275 -13.37 8.50 3.88
C LEU A 275 -13.02 7.72 2.60
N GLY A 276 -11.84 7.11 2.52
CA GLY A 276 -11.49 6.28 1.39
C GLY A 276 -12.38 5.04 1.24
N HIS A 277 -12.83 4.41 2.33
CA HIS A 277 -13.84 3.34 2.25
C HIS A 277 -15.15 3.83 1.65
N VAL A 278 -15.62 5.02 2.06
CA VAL A 278 -16.87 5.62 1.55
C VAL A 278 -16.76 5.91 0.05
N PHE A 279 -15.67 6.56 -0.38
CA PHE A 279 -15.45 6.85 -1.80
C PHE A 279 -15.24 5.59 -2.63
N ASN A 280 -14.57 4.56 -2.11
CA ASN A 280 -14.42 3.30 -2.82
C ASN A 280 -15.77 2.60 -3.02
N ALA A 281 -16.63 2.59 -2.00
CA ALA A 281 -17.99 2.10 -2.13
C ALA A 281 -18.79 2.91 -3.16
N LEU A 282 -18.71 4.24 -3.11
CA LEU A 282 -19.35 5.10 -4.12
C LEU A 282 -18.82 4.81 -5.54
N GLY A 283 -17.52 4.56 -5.69
CA GLY A 283 -16.90 4.19 -6.97
C GLY A 283 -17.44 2.88 -7.51
N MET A 284 -17.62 1.86 -6.65
CA MET A 284 -18.24 0.59 -7.03
C MET A 284 -19.71 0.75 -7.43
N LEU A 285 -20.45 1.60 -6.72
CA LEU A 285 -21.83 1.95 -7.07
C LEU A 285 -21.90 2.59 -8.46
N VAL A 286 -21.06 3.59 -8.73
CA VAL A 286 -21.00 4.25 -10.05
C VAL A 286 -20.62 3.24 -11.14
N ALA A 287 -19.61 2.39 -10.90
CA ALA A 287 -19.20 1.35 -11.84
C ALA A 287 -20.34 0.37 -12.16
N ALA A 288 -21.10 -0.07 -11.15
CA ALA A 288 -22.25 -0.93 -11.34
C ALA A 288 -23.33 -0.28 -12.21
N LEU A 289 -23.65 1.00 -11.96
CA LEU A 289 -24.65 1.74 -12.73
C LEU A 289 -24.22 1.99 -14.19
N VAL A 290 -22.95 2.37 -14.39
CA VAL A 290 -22.37 2.57 -15.73
C VAL A 290 -22.39 1.26 -16.51
N GLU A 291 -22.05 0.15 -15.86
CA GLU A 291 -22.07 -1.17 -16.50
C GLU A 291 -23.49 -1.64 -16.82
N SER A 292 -24.46 -1.43 -15.92
CA SER A 292 -25.87 -1.71 -16.23
C SER A 292 -26.35 -0.92 -17.45
N LYS A 293 -25.89 0.32 -17.62
CA LYS A 293 -26.17 1.13 -18.82
C LYS A 293 -25.50 0.54 -20.06
N ARG A 294 -24.22 0.17 -20.01
CA ARG A 294 -23.48 -0.45 -21.12
C ARG A 294 -24.17 -1.73 -21.60
N LEU A 295 -24.53 -2.61 -20.67
CA LEU A 295 -25.23 -3.87 -20.96
C LEU A 295 -26.62 -3.62 -21.58
N LYS A 296 -27.35 -2.58 -21.13
CA LYS A 296 -28.63 -2.19 -21.74
C LYS A 296 -28.47 -1.77 -23.20
N ILE A 297 -27.47 -0.94 -23.50
CA ILE A 297 -27.18 -0.49 -24.88
C ILE A 297 -26.82 -1.68 -25.78
N THR A 298 -26.00 -2.59 -25.26
CA THR A 298 -25.57 -3.82 -25.96
C THR A 298 -26.78 -4.67 -26.38
N LYS A 299 -27.72 -4.87 -25.46
CA LYS A 299 -28.96 -5.63 -25.74
C LYS A 299 -29.86 -4.93 -26.76
N THR A 300 -30.01 -3.61 -26.65
CA THR A 300 -30.86 -2.84 -27.59
C THR A 300 -30.32 -2.85 -29.02
N HIS A 301 -28.99 -2.89 -29.19
CA HIS A 301 -28.37 -2.93 -30.51
C HIS A 301 -28.07 -4.36 -30.99
N HIS A 302 -28.54 -5.39 -30.28
CA HIS A 302 -28.29 -6.81 -30.60
C HIS A 302 -26.79 -7.18 -30.74
N LEU A 303 -25.92 -6.49 -29.99
CA LEU A 303 -24.45 -6.66 -30.04
C LEU A 303 -23.92 -7.74 -29.07
N THR A 304 -24.78 -8.65 -28.61
CA THR A 304 -24.41 -9.69 -27.63
C THR A 304 -23.53 -10.77 -28.25
N ASP A 305 -23.81 -11.18 -29.48
CA ASP A 305 -23.13 -12.33 -30.11
C ASP A 305 -21.86 -11.94 -30.89
N GLU A 306 -21.65 -10.64 -31.15
CA GLU A 306 -20.47 -10.15 -31.84
C GLU A 306 -19.32 -9.82 -30.87
N THR A 307 -18.31 -10.69 -30.85
CA THR A 307 -17.13 -10.61 -29.97
C THR A 307 -16.22 -9.39 -30.21
N ASN A 308 -16.35 -8.71 -31.36
CA ASN A 308 -15.54 -7.54 -31.73
C ASN A 308 -16.37 -6.28 -32.00
N SER A 309 -17.66 -6.29 -31.63
CA SER A 309 -18.52 -5.14 -31.85
C SER A 309 -18.17 -4.01 -30.87
N THR A 310 -17.98 -2.81 -31.41
CA THR A 310 -17.79 -1.62 -30.59
C THR A 310 -19.16 -1.11 -30.18
N ILE A 311 -19.43 -1.09 -28.88
CA ILE A 311 -20.67 -0.57 -28.34
C ILE A 311 -20.69 0.95 -28.55
N PRO A 312 -21.80 1.55 -29.05
CA PRO A 312 -21.93 2.98 -29.28
C PRO A 312 -22.10 3.74 -27.96
N MET A 313 -21.07 3.69 -27.13
CA MET A 313 -20.95 4.33 -25.83
C MET A 313 -19.53 4.87 -25.75
N SER A 314 -19.38 6.17 -25.43
CA SER A 314 -18.05 6.75 -25.28
C SER A 314 -17.34 6.16 -24.06
N VAL A 315 -16.04 5.90 -24.20
CA VAL A 315 -15.12 5.50 -23.13
C VAL A 315 -15.13 6.48 -21.95
N LEU A 316 -15.51 7.75 -22.16
CA LEU A 316 -15.62 8.76 -21.11
C LEU A 316 -16.65 8.40 -20.04
N TRP A 317 -17.63 7.54 -20.34
CA TRP A 317 -18.54 7.01 -19.32
C TRP A 317 -17.85 6.16 -18.26
N LEU A 318 -16.62 5.70 -18.50
CA LEU A 318 -15.84 4.97 -17.51
C LEU A 318 -15.01 5.89 -16.58
N VAL A 319 -14.92 7.18 -16.90
CA VAL A 319 -14.16 8.15 -16.11
C VAL A 319 -14.77 8.42 -14.73
N PRO A 320 -16.11 8.53 -14.55
CA PRO A 320 -16.70 8.83 -13.25
C PRO A 320 -16.30 7.86 -12.14
N GLN A 321 -16.33 6.54 -12.38
CA GLN A 321 -15.92 5.58 -11.35
C GLN A 321 -14.42 5.67 -11.04
N MET A 322 -13.59 5.92 -12.07
CA MET A 322 -12.14 6.08 -11.92
C MET A 322 -11.80 7.34 -11.13
N ALA A 323 -12.54 8.43 -11.37
CA ALA A 323 -12.38 9.68 -10.65
C ALA A 323 -12.79 9.55 -9.19
N VAL A 324 -13.94 8.93 -8.90
CA VAL A 324 -14.41 8.69 -7.53
C VAL A 324 -13.44 7.82 -6.73
N VAL A 325 -12.92 6.74 -7.33
CA VAL A 325 -11.88 5.92 -6.70
C VAL A 325 -10.60 6.73 -6.48
N GLY A 326 -10.19 7.56 -7.44
CA GLY A 326 -9.03 8.44 -7.30
C GLY A 326 -9.15 9.46 -6.17
N ILE A 327 -10.35 10.03 -5.95
CA ILE A 327 -10.65 10.87 -4.77
C ILE A 327 -10.47 10.05 -3.49
N GLY A 328 -11.00 8.82 -3.47
CA GLY A 328 -10.82 7.90 -2.36
C GLY A 328 -9.36 7.59 -2.05
N GLU A 329 -8.52 7.38 -3.06
CA GLU A 329 -7.07 7.17 -2.93
C GLU A 329 -6.35 8.36 -2.29
N ALA A 330 -6.72 9.59 -2.65
CA ALA A 330 -6.15 10.79 -2.05
C ALA A 330 -6.38 10.89 -0.53
N PHE A 331 -7.46 10.27 -0.03
CA PHE A 331 -7.75 10.18 1.39
C PHE A 331 -7.03 9.01 2.06
N HIS A 332 -7.30 7.77 1.65
CA HIS A 332 -6.85 6.61 2.43
C HIS A 332 -5.38 6.30 2.27
N TYR A 333 -4.77 6.51 1.10
CA TYR A 333 -3.38 6.10 0.88
C TYR A 333 -2.41 6.90 1.78
N PRO A 334 -2.43 8.26 1.78
CA PRO A 334 -1.59 8.99 2.73
C PRO A 334 -2.04 8.78 4.18
N GLY A 335 -3.34 8.56 4.44
CA GLY A 335 -3.84 8.21 5.77
C GLY A 335 -3.23 6.91 6.32
N GLN A 336 -3.11 5.87 5.50
CA GLN A 336 -2.45 4.61 5.83
C GLN A 336 -0.96 4.83 6.10
N VAL A 337 -0.25 5.52 5.19
CA VAL A 337 1.17 5.82 5.35
C VAL A 337 1.42 6.57 6.66
N THR A 338 0.64 7.61 6.96
CA THR A 338 0.76 8.37 8.21
C THR A 338 0.48 7.51 9.45
N LEU A 339 -0.59 6.72 9.43
CA LEU A 339 -0.92 5.83 10.54
C LEU A 339 0.22 4.84 10.81
N TYR A 340 0.74 4.20 9.77
CA TYR A 340 1.79 3.20 9.91
C TYR A 340 3.08 3.86 10.40
N TYR A 341 3.43 5.03 9.87
CA TYR A 341 4.61 5.77 10.31
C TYR A 341 4.54 6.18 11.79
N GLN A 342 3.37 6.61 12.26
CA GLN A 342 3.16 7.05 13.65
C GLN A 342 3.16 5.88 14.64
N GLU A 343 2.53 4.76 14.26
CA GLU A 343 2.30 3.63 15.15
C GLU A 343 3.41 2.58 15.10
N PHE A 344 4.21 2.55 14.03
CA PHE A 344 5.31 1.59 13.92
C PHE A 344 6.42 1.93 14.92
N PRO A 345 7.10 0.89 15.45
CA PRO A 345 8.36 1.04 16.17
C PRO A 345 9.35 1.92 15.43
N THR A 346 10.20 2.65 16.17
CA THR A 346 11.23 3.53 15.58
C THR A 346 12.14 2.78 14.61
N SER A 347 12.49 1.53 14.93
CA SER A 347 13.29 0.63 14.10
C SER A 347 12.61 0.21 12.79
N LEU A 348 11.28 0.26 12.71
CA LEU A 348 10.48 -0.16 11.56
C LEU A 348 9.80 1.01 10.84
N ARG A 349 9.90 2.23 11.35
CA ARG A 349 9.22 3.40 10.82
C ARG A 349 9.54 3.66 9.33
N SER A 350 10.77 3.38 8.91
CA SER A 350 11.21 3.46 7.50
C SER A 350 10.57 2.41 6.58
N THR A 351 10.01 1.33 7.14
CA THR A 351 9.34 0.25 6.39
C THR A 351 7.85 0.50 6.17
N SER A 352 7.31 1.60 6.69
CA SER A 352 5.88 1.94 6.61
C SER A 352 5.36 2.02 5.18
N THR A 353 6.10 2.63 4.25
CA THR A 353 5.74 2.71 2.83
C THR A 353 5.83 1.35 2.12
N ALA A 354 6.82 0.53 2.46
CA ALA A 354 6.93 -0.84 1.97
C ALA A 354 5.76 -1.71 2.47
N MET A 355 5.28 -1.47 3.69
CA MET A 355 4.10 -2.15 4.24
C MET A 355 2.83 -1.83 3.45
N CYS A 356 2.60 -0.55 3.11
CA CYS A 356 1.48 -0.15 2.24
C CYS A 356 1.53 -0.92 0.90
N ALA A 357 2.70 -0.98 0.27
CA ALA A 357 2.86 -1.70 -0.98
C ALA A 357 2.63 -3.21 -0.85
N MET A 358 3.07 -3.82 0.26
CA MET A 358 2.79 -5.22 0.55
C MET A 358 1.28 -5.48 0.70
N ILE A 359 0.56 -4.60 1.40
CA ILE A 359 -0.90 -4.67 1.57
C ILE A 359 -1.60 -4.60 0.22
N ILE A 360 -1.20 -3.66 -0.65
CA ILE A 360 -1.73 -3.53 -2.01
C ILE A 360 -1.42 -4.80 -2.82
N GLY A 361 -0.22 -5.35 -2.71
CA GLY A 361 0.16 -6.60 -3.37
C GLY A 361 -0.71 -7.78 -2.96
N ILE A 362 -0.94 -7.98 -1.66
CA ILE A 362 -1.85 -9.01 -1.14
C ILE A 362 -3.28 -8.78 -1.65
N ALA A 363 -3.73 -7.53 -1.65
CA ALA A 363 -5.05 -7.18 -2.16
C ALA A 363 -5.21 -7.52 -3.65
N TYR A 364 -4.19 -7.29 -4.48
CA TYR A 364 -4.24 -7.61 -5.91
C TYR A 364 -4.27 -9.12 -6.17
N TYR A 365 -3.55 -9.92 -5.37
CA TYR A 365 -3.74 -11.38 -5.40
C TYR A 365 -5.16 -11.78 -5.03
N LEU A 366 -5.74 -11.13 -4.02
CA LEU A 366 -7.13 -11.36 -3.63
C LEU A 366 -8.11 -10.89 -4.73
N SER A 367 -7.84 -9.79 -5.43
CA SER A 367 -8.62 -9.33 -6.58
C SER A 367 -8.66 -10.39 -7.69
N ASN A 368 -7.50 -10.97 -8.03
CA ASN A 368 -7.42 -12.06 -9.00
C ASN A 368 -8.16 -13.32 -8.53
N ALA A 369 -8.08 -13.65 -7.25
CA ALA A 369 -8.84 -14.76 -6.67
C ALA A 369 -10.35 -14.51 -6.75
N VAL A 370 -10.82 -13.28 -6.48
CA VAL A 370 -12.23 -12.90 -6.62
C VAL A 370 -12.68 -13.02 -8.07
N ILE A 371 -11.92 -12.47 -9.03
CA ILE A 371 -12.22 -12.59 -10.46
C ILE A 371 -12.34 -14.06 -10.87
N GLY A 372 -11.32 -14.87 -10.55
CA GLY A 372 -11.29 -16.29 -10.89
C GLY A 372 -12.41 -17.10 -10.24
N LEU A 373 -12.78 -16.77 -9.00
CA LEU A 373 -13.90 -17.42 -8.31
C LEU A 373 -15.23 -17.06 -8.97
N THR A 374 -15.45 -15.78 -9.30
CA THR A 374 -16.67 -15.31 -9.96
C THR A 374 -16.82 -15.95 -11.35
N GLN A 375 -15.73 -16.06 -12.13
CA GLN A 375 -15.70 -16.76 -13.41
C GLN A 375 -16.15 -18.22 -13.30
N ARG A 376 -15.69 -18.93 -12.25
CA ARG A 376 -16.00 -20.36 -12.06
C ARG A 376 -17.40 -20.64 -11.54
N THR A 377 -17.99 -19.73 -10.74
CA THR A 377 -19.20 -20.04 -9.96
C THR A 377 -20.47 -19.34 -10.43
N THR A 378 -20.39 -18.17 -11.07
CA THR A 378 -21.58 -17.30 -11.23
C THR A 378 -22.04 -17.08 -12.67
N GLY A 379 -21.22 -17.41 -13.67
CA GLY A 379 -21.48 -17.03 -15.06
C GLY A 379 -21.47 -15.52 -15.32
N TRP A 380 -21.13 -14.68 -14.32
CA TRP A 380 -21.13 -13.21 -14.46
C TRP A 380 -19.95 -12.68 -15.27
N LEU A 381 -18.85 -13.45 -15.37
CA LEU A 381 -17.63 -13.09 -16.09
C LEU A 381 -17.28 -14.17 -17.14
N PRO A 382 -18.04 -14.31 -18.23
CA PRO A 382 -17.64 -15.11 -19.37
C PRO A 382 -16.50 -14.42 -20.16
N ASP A 383 -15.86 -15.13 -21.09
CA ASP A 383 -14.77 -14.58 -21.92
C ASP A 383 -15.22 -13.35 -22.73
N ASN A 384 -16.46 -13.35 -23.24
CA ASN A 384 -17.08 -12.19 -23.85
C ASN A 384 -17.86 -11.38 -22.79
N ILE A 385 -17.29 -10.25 -22.38
CA ILE A 385 -17.86 -9.35 -21.37
C ILE A 385 -19.24 -8.78 -21.75
N ASN A 386 -19.61 -8.78 -23.05
CA ASN A 386 -20.93 -8.37 -23.52
C ASN A 386 -22.05 -9.35 -23.11
N ASN A 387 -21.69 -10.62 -22.93
CA ASN A 387 -22.59 -11.69 -22.48
C ASN A 387 -22.60 -11.86 -20.96
N GLY A 388 -21.73 -11.14 -20.26
CA GLY A 388 -21.59 -11.20 -18.81
C GLY A 388 -22.58 -10.35 -18.04
N ARG A 389 -22.47 -10.45 -16.72
CA ARG A 389 -23.14 -9.61 -15.73
C ARG A 389 -22.09 -8.94 -14.85
N LEU A 390 -21.22 -8.16 -15.49
CA LEU A 390 -20.19 -7.40 -14.79
C LEU A 390 -20.78 -6.40 -13.79
N ASP A 391 -22.00 -5.91 -14.05
CA ASP A 391 -22.79 -5.12 -13.11
C ASP A 391 -22.98 -5.84 -11.77
N ASN A 392 -23.29 -7.15 -11.79
CA ASN A 392 -23.42 -7.95 -10.57
C ASN A 392 -22.08 -8.08 -9.82
N VAL A 393 -20.94 -8.14 -10.52
CA VAL A 393 -19.62 -8.17 -9.88
C VAL A 393 -19.37 -6.86 -9.13
N TYR A 394 -19.69 -5.71 -9.73
CA TYR A 394 -19.55 -4.42 -9.04
C TYR A 394 -20.52 -4.27 -7.87
N TRP A 395 -21.77 -4.76 -7.99
CA TRP A 395 -22.70 -4.82 -6.86
C TRP A 395 -22.20 -5.71 -5.72
N MET A 396 -21.64 -6.88 -6.03
CA MET A 396 -21.02 -7.76 -5.03
C MET A 396 -19.85 -7.05 -4.33
N LEU A 397 -18.97 -6.40 -5.08
CA LEU A 397 -17.84 -5.65 -4.51
C LEU A 397 -18.29 -4.47 -3.66
N LEU A 398 -19.39 -3.81 -4.02
CA LEU A 398 -20.01 -2.78 -3.19
C LEU A 398 -20.44 -3.35 -1.83
N VAL A 399 -21.18 -4.46 -1.83
CA VAL A 399 -21.65 -5.11 -0.58
C VAL A 399 -20.45 -5.53 0.29
N VAL A 400 -19.45 -6.18 -0.30
CA VAL A 400 -18.22 -6.56 0.41
C VAL A 400 -17.50 -5.32 0.95
N GLY A 401 -17.42 -4.25 0.17
CA GLY A 401 -16.83 -2.98 0.58
C GLY A 401 -17.54 -2.33 1.77
N VAL A 402 -18.87 -2.35 1.79
CA VAL A 402 -19.69 -1.83 2.90
C VAL A 402 -19.52 -2.68 4.16
N VAL A 403 -19.51 -4.02 4.03
CA VAL A 403 -19.24 -4.93 5.16
C VAL A 403 -17.84 -4.69 5.72
N ASN A 404 -16.83 -4.54 4.86
CA ASN A 404 -15.47 -4.21 5.26
C ASN A 404 -15.38 -2.84 5.93
N PHE A 405 -16.17 -1.85 5.50
CA PHE A 405 -16.24 -0.56 6.18
C PHE A 405 -16.81 -0.69 7.60
N GLY A 406 -17.85 -1.51 7.78
CA GLY A 406 -18.36 -1.85 9.12
C GLY A 406 -17.30 -2.52 10.00
N TYR A 407 -16.57 -3.50 9.46
CA TYR A 407 -15.42 -4.14 10.13
C TYR A 407 -14.35 -3.11 10.53
N TYR A 408 -13.97 -2.23 9.60
CA TYR A 408 -13.00 -1.16 9.85
C TYR A 408 -13.45 -0.24 11.00
N LEU A 409 -14.71 0.20 11.02
CA LEU A 409 -15.23 1.07 12.08
C LEU A 409 -15.17 0.40 13.46
N ILE A 410 -15.48 -0.89 13.52
CA ILE A 410 -15.35 -1.68 14.75
C ILE A 410 -13.88 -1.71 15.19
N CYS A 411 -12.95 -2.05 14.29
CA CYS A 411 -11.52 -2.07 14.61
C CYS A 411 -10.99 -0.70 15.05
N ALA A 412 -11.35 0.37 14.34
CA ALA A 412 -10.96 1.73 14.65
C ALA A 412 -11.50 2.20 16.01
N ARG A 413 -12.72 1.79 16.38
CA ARG A 413 -13.32 2.12 17.69
C ARG A 413 -12.57 1.46 18.85
N PHE A 414 -12.10 0.23 18.67
CA PHE A 414 -11.33 -0.48 19.68
C PHE A 414 -9.83 -0.13 19.65
N TYR A 415 -9.38 0.57 18.62
CA TYR A 415 -8.00 0.99 18.50
C TYR A 415 -7.68 2.13 19.47
N ARG A 416 -6.63 1.93 20.27
CA ARG A 416 -6.06 2.98 21.11
C ARG A 416 -4.74 3.40 20.52
N TYR A 417 -4.67 4.67 20.11
CA TYR A 417 -3.43 5.31 19.68
C TYR A 417 -2.34 5.11 20.73
N ARG A 418 -1.12 4.93 20.25
CA ARG A 418 0.04 4.96 21.13
C ARG A 418 0.16 6.39 21.68
N ASN A 419 0.13 6.55 23.01
CA ASN A 419 0.25 7.86 23.67
C ASN A 419 1.65 8.45 23.44
N VAL A 420 1.87 9.06 22.27
CA VAL A 420 3.08 9.86 21.98
C VAL A 420 2.99 11.26 22.62
N GLY A 421 1.80 11.65 23.10
CA GLY A 421 1.52 12.97 23.67
C GLY A 421 2.14 13.30 25.04
N LYS A 422 2.84 12.37 25.71
CA LYS A 422 3.52 12.67 26.99
C LYS A 422 5.01 12.98 26.86
N GLU A 423 5.62 12.78 25.68
CA GLU A 423 7.04 13.14 25.48
C GLU A 423 7.23 14.63 25.09
N ASN A 424 6.21 15.28 24.53
CA ASN A 424 6.30 16.68 24.12
C ASN A 424 5.89 17.70 25.21
N GLU A 425 5.12 17.31 26.23
CA GLU A 425 4.79 18.20 27.36
C GLU A 425 6.01 18.43 28.27
N ASN A 426 6.88 17.43 28.43
CA ASN A 426 8.10 17.56 29.25
C ASN A 426 9.22 18.38 28.56
N TYR A 427 9.10 18.67 27.26
CA TYR A 427 10.05 19.56 26.56
C TYR A 427 9.62 21.03 26.58
N ILE A 428 8.36 21.31 26.92
CA ILE A 428 7.80 22.66 26.95
C ILE A 428 7.71 23.20 28.39
N SER A 429 7.71 22.33 29.41
CA SER A 429 7.74 22.77 30.82
C SER A 429 9.10 23.25 31.33
N ASP A 430 10.19 22.94 30.62
CA ASP A 430 11.57 23.27 31.02
C ASP A 430 12.22 24.37 30.14
N ARG A 431 11.42 25.31 29.61
CA ARG A 431 11.93 26.53 28.97
C ARG A 431 11.32 27.81 29.50
#